data_AF-E2CSI6-F1
#
_entry.id   AF-E2CSI6-F1
#
_cell.length_a   1.000
_cell.length_b   1.000
_cell.length_c   1.000
_cell.angle_alpha   90.00
_cell.angle_beta   90.00
_cell.angle_gamma   90.00
#
_symmetry.space_group_name_H-M   'P 1'
#
loop_
_entity.id
_entity.type
_entity.pdbx_description
1 polymer ?
#
loop_
_entity_poly.entity_id
_entity_poly.type
_entity_poly.pdbx_seq_one_letter_code
_entity_poly.pdbx_strand_id
1 'polypeptide(L)'
;MTIKHVVFDMGHILLHYDPELPFKRIIPDEAKRGFFFAKVCTTAWNEEQDKGRPWEEAEACPSSGIFGQIWALFKGVSGSSVCRY
;
A
#
# COMPACT_ATOMS: atom_id res chain seq x y z
N MET A 1 16.66 -15.12 -33.01
CA MET A 1 15.53 -14.56 -32.25
C MET A 1 16.02 -13.30 -31.54
N THR A 2 15.45 -12.14 -31.85
CA THR A 2 15.87 -10.84 -31.29
C THR A 2 14.78 -10.31 -30.36
N ILE A 3 15.06 -10.26 -29.07
CA ILE A 3 14.19 -9.65 -28.06
C ILE A 3 14.33 -8.12 -28.18
N LYS A 4 13.20 -7.42 -28.23
CA LYS A 4 13.17 -5.95 -28.35
C LYS A 4 13.01 -5.24 -27.01
N HIS A 5 12.21 -5.82 -26.10
CA HIS A 5 11.90 -5.23 -24.79
C HIS A 5 11.81 -6.33 -23.73
N VAL A 6 12.20 -5.98 -22.52
CA VAL A 6 12.09 -6.79 -21.31
C VAL A 6 11.48 -5.91 -20.23
N VAL A 7 10.52 -6.44 -19.48
CA VAL A 7 9.92 -5.78 -18.33
C VAL A 7 10.38 -6.50 -17.09
N PHE A 8 10.94 -5.75 -16.14
CA PHE A 8 11.29 -6.23 -14.82
C PHE A 8 10.35 -5.59 -13.81
N ASP A 9 9.92 -6.39 -12.84
CA ASP A 9 9.40 -5.84 -11.59
C ASP A 9 10.53 -5.09 -10.86
N MET A 10 10.22 -4.00 -10.17
CA MET A 10 11.24 -3.24 -9.43
C MET A 10 11.45 -3.80 -8.03
N GLY A 11 10.36 -4.07 -7.31
CA GLY A 11 10.42 -4.70 -5.99
C GLY A 11 10.76 -6.18 -6.16
N HIS A 12 11.73 -6.69 -5.42
CA HIS A 12 12.22 -8.08 -5.46
C HIS A 12 13.14 -8.48 -6.63
N ILE A 13 13.21 -7.73 -7.74
CA ILE A 13 14.20 -8.00 -8.80
C ILE A 13 15.32 -6.98 -8.78
N LEU A 14 15.00 -5.69 -8.97
CA LEU A 14 16.02 -4.64 -9.05
C LEU A 14 16.33 -4.02 -7.68
N LEU A 15 15.36 -4.03 -6.76
CA LEU A 15 15.47 -3.47 -5.42
C LEU A 15 14.92 -4.45 -4.38
N HIS A 16 15.58 -4.51 -3.21
CA HIS A 16 14.99 -5.17 -2.05
C HIS A 16 13.87 -4.28 -1.49
N TYR A 17 12.63 -4.75 -1.58
CA TYR A 17 11.48 -4.07 -1.02
C TYR A 17 11.19 -4.60 0.39
N ASP A 18 11.36 -3.74 1.41
CA ASP A 18 10.85 -3.99 2.76
C ASP A 18 9.61 -3.10 2.96
N PRO A 19 8.41 -3.69 3.05
CA PRO A 19 7.16 -2.94 3.17
C PRO A 19 7.09 -2.13 4.47
N GLU A 20 7.88 -2.44 5.50
CA GLU A 20 7.85 -1.67 6.75
C GLU A 20 8.56 -0.32 6.64
N LEU A 21 9.62 -0.21 5.84
CA LEU A 21 10.46 0.99 5.76
C LEU A 21 9.68 2.29 5.50
N PRO A 22 8.76 2.37 4.51
CA PRO A 22 8.00 3.60 4.27
C PRO A 22 7.07 3.95 5.45
N PHE A 23 6.53 2.95 6.14
CA PHE A 23 5.58 3.17 7.23
C PHE A 23 6.24 3.34 8.60
N LYS A 24 7.50 2.94 8.80
CA LYS A 24 8.22 3.09 10.09
C LYS A 24 8.25 4.54 10.58
N ARG A 25 8.38 5.52 9.68
CA ARG A 25 8.35 6.96 10.05
C ARG A 25 6.94 7.47 10.36
N ILE A 26 5.94 6.95 9.66
CA ILE A 26 4.54 7.42 9.74
C ILE A 26 3.81 6.76 10.92
N ILE A 27 4.11 5.49 11.17
CA ILE A 27 3.56 4.66 12.25
C ILE A 27 4.76 4.10 13.05
N PRO A 28 5.33 4.86 13.99
CA PRO A 28 6.51 4.43 14.75
C PRO A 28 6.24 3.22 15.65
N ASP A 29 5.02 3.13 16.17
CA ASP A 29 4.56 2.05 17.03
C ASP A 29 4.43 0.73 16.24
N GLU A 30 5.20 -0.28 16.65
CA GLU A 30 5.26 -1.58 16.00
C GLU A 30 3.93 -2.34 16.05
N ALA A 31 3.23 -2.30 17.18
CA ALA A 31 1.94 -2.98 17.31
C ALA A 31 0.88 -2.35 16.40
N LYS A 32 0.88 -1.01 16.28
CA LYS A 32 0.01 -0.29 15.34
C LYS A 32 0.37 -0.58 13.89
N ARG A 33 1.65 -0.72 13.52
CA ARG A 33 2.05 -1.18 12.17
C ARG A 33 1.63 -2.62 11.90
N GLY A 34 1.83 -3.52 12.86
CA GLY A 34 1.40 -4.91 12.74
C GLY A 34 -0.11 -5.01 12.50
N PHE A 35 -0.89 -4.23 13.26
CA PHE A 35 -2.33 -4.11 13.03
C PHE A 35 -2.66 -3.53 11.63
N PHE A 36 -1.93 -2.51 11.18
CA PHE A 36 -2.10 -1.90 9.86
C PHE A 36 -1.95 -2.93 8.74
N PHE A 37 -0.87 -3.72 8.73
CA PHE A 37 -0.68 -4.76 7.72
C PHE A 37 -1.64 -5.95 7.88
N ALA A 38 -2.07 -6.26 9.10
CA ALA A 38 -2.98 -7.38 9.34
C ALA A 38 -4.45 -7.08 8.99
N LYS A 39 -4.86 -5.82 9.00
CA LYS A 39 -6.28 -5.45 8.90
C LYS A 39 -6.62 -4.40 7.84
N VAL A 40 -5.66 -3.61 7.40
CA VAL A 40 -5.90 -2.47 6.49
C VAL A 40 -5.15 -2.67 5.19
N CYS A 41 -3.82 -2.61 5.23
CA CYS A 41 -2.96 -2.87 4.07
C CYS A 41 -2.57 -4.35 4.05
N THR A 42 -3.59 -5.21 3.95
CA THR A 42 -3.37 -6.66 3.83
C THR A 42 -2.78 -7.01 2.48
N THR A 43 -2.03 -8.11 2.40
CA THR A 43 -1.49 -8.61 1.12
C THR A 43 -2.58 -8.78 0.07
N ALA A 44 -3.72 -9.39 0.43
CA ALA A 44 -4.85 -9.57 -0.49
C ALA A 44 -5.43 -8.23 -0.98
N TRP A 45 -5.49 -7.21 -0.12
CA TRP A 45 -5.91 -5.87 -0.53
C TRP A 45 -4.90 -5.24 -1.50
N ASN A 46 -3.59 -5.40 -1.25
CA ASN A 46 -2.51 -4.88 -2.10
C ASN A 46 -2.51 -5.53 -3.48
N GLU A 47 -2.68 -6.85 -3.55
CA GLU A 47 -2.75 -7.60 -4.81
C GLU A 47 -3.89 -7.11 -5.71
N GLU A 48 -5.05 -6.78 -5.15
CA GLU A 48 -6.15 -6.19 -5.93
C GLU A 48 -5.83 -4.78 -6.45
N GLN A 49 -5.04 -4.00 -5.70
CA GLN A 49 -4.55 -2.71 -6.21
C GLN A 49 -3.57 -2.90 -7.37
N ASP A 50 -2.65 -3.86 -7.28
CA ASP A 50 -1.68 -4.16 -8.36
C ASP A 50 -2.37 -4.64 -9.65
N LYS A 51 -3.57 -5.22 -9.54
CA LYS A 51 -4.44 -5.56 -10.68
C LYS A 51 -5.12 -4.34 -11.33
N GLY A 52 -4.99 -3.16 -10.74
CA GLY A 52 -5.57 -1.91 -11.24
C GLY A 52 -6.95 -1.57 -10.69
N ARG A 53 -7.32 -2.07 -9.50
CA ARG A 53 -8.59 -1.72 -8.84
C ARG A 53 -8.72 -0.19 -8.67
N PRO A 54 -9.86 0.41 -9.07
CA PRO A 54 -10.12 1.83 -8.85
C PRO A 54 -10.05 2.22 -7.37
N TRP A 55 -9.64 3.45 -7.12
CA TRP A 55 -9.41 3.92 -5.75
C TRP A 55 -10.73 4.03 -4.97
N GLU A 56 -11.81 4.45 -5.63
CA GLU A 56 -13.15 4.56 -5.07
C GLU A 56 -13.65 3.20 -4.55
N GLU A 57 -13.31 2.12 -5.26
CA GLU A 57 -13.65 0.75 -4.85
C GLU A 57 -12.79 0.29 -3.67
N ALA A 58 -11.50 0.64 -3.68
CA ALA A 58 -10.57 0.32 -2.60
C ALA A 58 -10.96 1.02 -1.28
N GLU A 59 -11.42 2.27 -1.34
CA GLU A 59 -11.92 3.05 -0.20
C GLU A 59 -13.28 2.55 0.31
N ALA A 60 -14.11 1.96 -0.56
CA ALA A 60 -15.40 1.40 -0.18
C ALA A 60 -15.34 -0.05 0.37
N CYS A 61 -14.26 -0.78 0.10
CA CYS A 61 -14.09 -2.19 0.50
C CYS A 61 -14.11 -2.36 2.03
N PRO A 62 -14.94 -3.20 2.68
CA PRO A 62 -15.08 -3.26 4.15
C PRO A 62 -13.80 -3.49 4.99
N SER A 63 -12.71 -4.00 4.41
CA SER A 63 -11.38 -4.01 5.05
C SER A 63 -10.80 -2.58 5.26
N SER A 64 -11.28 -1.63 4.47
CA SER A 64 -11.22 -0.18 4.64
C SER A 64 -12.17 0.35 5.73
N GLY A 65 -12.91 -0.48 6.48
CA GLY A 65 -13.67 0.00 7.64
C GLY A 65 -12.82 0.73 8.69
N ILE A 66 -11.48 0.59 8.61
CA ILE A 66 -10.45 1.31 9.36
C ILE A 66 -9.79 2.46 8.57
N PHE A 67 -10.10 2.67 7.28
CA PHE A 67 -9.66 3.84 6.50
C PHE A 67 -9.97 5.13 7.25
N GLY A 68 -11.11 5.23 7.95
CA GLY A 68 -11.43 6.38 8.80
C GLY A 68 -10.45 6.62 9.96
N GLN A 69 -9.84 5.58 10.53
CA GLN A 69 -8.88 5.67 11.65
C GLN A 69 -7.45 5.96 11.18
N ILE A 70 -7.05 5.54 9.98
CA ILE A 70 -5.77 5.91 9.37
C ILE A 70 -5.85 7.26 8.66
N TRP A 71 -6.98 7.60 8.06
CA TRP A 71 -7.32 8.96 7.65
C TRP A 71 -7.22 9.96 8.82
N ALA A 72 -7.52 9.51 10.05
CA ALA A 72 -7.31 10.31 11.25
C ALA A 72 -5.82 10.49 11.64
N LEU A 73 -4.93 9.56 11.26
CA LEU A 73 -3.47 9.75 11.35
C LEU A 73 -2.91 10.66 10.23
N PHE A 74 -3.60 10.71 9.07
CA PHE A 74 -3.24 11.51 7.89
C PHE A 74 -4.17 12.71 7.66
N LYS A 75 -4.60 13.40 8.73
CA LYS A 75 -5.41 14.63 8.60
C LYS A 75 -4.68 15.64 7.68
N GLY A 76 -5.18 15.83 6.46
CA GLY A 76 -4.68 16.81 5.49
C GLY A 76 -4.03 16.24 4.22
N VAL A 77 -3.98 14.92 4.05
CA VAL A 77 -3.41 14.27 2.86
C VAL A 77 -4.53 13.58 2.08
N SER A 78 -4.84 14.02 0.86
CA SER A 78 -5.84 13.34 0.02
C SER A 78 -5.42 11.89 -0.21
N GLY A 79 -6.38 10.95 -0.30
CA GLY A 79 -6.10 9.50 -0.46
C GLY A 79 -5.20 9.17 -1.65
N SER A 80 -5.15 10.10 -2.62
CA SER A 80 -4.23 10.11 -3.73
C SER A 80 -2.73 10.27 -3.39
N SER A 81 -2.33 10.63 -2.17
CA SER A 81 -0.94 11.02 -1.85
C SER A 81 -0.16 9.99 -1.03
N VAL A 82 -0.81 8.92 -0.56
CA VAL A 82 -0.15 7.87 0.26
C VAL A 82 0.54 6.82 -0.63
N CYS A 83 0.04 6.61 -1.85
CA CYS A 83 0.64 5.71 -2.85
C CYS A 83 0.91 6.37 -4.22
N ARG A 84 0.86 7.72 -4.32
CA ARG A 84 1.50 8.44 -5.43
C ARG A 84 2.95 8.73 -5.04
N TYR A 85 3.84 7.83 -5.42
CA TYR A 85 5.20 8.23 -5.78
C TYR A 85 5.20 8.72 -7.23
#